data_AF-G3V5D2-F1
#
_entry.id   AF-G3V5D2-F1
#
_cell.length_a   1.000
_cell.length_b   1.000
_cell.length_c   1.000
_cell.angle_alpha   90.00
_cell.angle_beta   90.00
_cell.angle_gamma   90.00
#
_symmetry.space_group_name_H-M   'P 1'
#
loop_
_entity.id
_entity.type
_entity.pdbx_description
1 polymer ?
#
loop_
_entity_poly.entity_id
_entity_poly.type
_entity_poly.pdbx_seq_one_letter_code
_entity_poly.pdbx_strand_id
1 'polypeptide(L)' 'MKRMLSLRDQRLKEKDRLKPKKKEKKDPSALKEREVIYFQ' A
#
# COMPACT_ATOMS: atom_id res chain seq x y z
N MET A 1 -18.47 -2.10 26.44
CA MET A 1 -17.29 -1.59 25.72
C MET A 1 -16.86 -2.61 24.68
N LYS A 2 -16.53 -2.21 23.45
CA LYS A 2 -16.19 -3.15 22.36
C LYS A 2 -14.76 -3.68 22.57
N ARG A 3 -14.55 -5.00 22.50
CA ARG A 3 -13.21 -5.61 22.62
C ARG A 3 -12.48 -5.52 21.28
N MET A 4 -11.27 -4.97 21.27
CA MET A 4 -10.40 -4.95 20.09
C MET A 4 -9.63 -6.25 19.96
N LEU A 5 -9.35 -6.65 18.72
CA LEU A 5 -8.56 -7.82 18.42
C LEU A 5 -7.08 -7.57 18.67
N SER A 6 -6.38 -8.55 19.25
CA SER A 6 -4.93 -8.45 19.43
C SER A 6 -4.18 -8.78 18.13
N LEU A 7 -2.97 -8.26 17.96
CA LEU A 7 -2.12 -8.57 16.80
C LEU A 7 -1.68 -10.05 16.73
N ARG A 8 -1.82 -10.77 17.85
CA ARG A 8 -1.51 -12.21 17.96
C ARG A 8 -2.74 -13.08 17.71
N ASP A 9 -3.92 -12.48 17.56
CA ASP A 9 -5.16 -13.22 17.31
C ASP A 9 -4.99 -14.06 16.05
N GLN A 10 -5.34 -15.34 16.15
CA GLN A 10 -5.17 -16.33 15.09
C GLN A 10 -6.04 -16.03 13.87
N ARG A 11 -7.11 -15.23 14.07
CA ARG A 11 -7.96 -14.72 12.98
C ARG A 11 -7.26 -13.70 12.09
N LEU A 12 -6.20 -13.04 12.58
CA LEU A 12 -5.44 -12.04 11.85
C LEU A 12 -4.36 -12.72 10.98
N LYS A 13 -4.45 -12.57 9.66
CA LYS A 13 -3.46 -13.15 8.74
C LYS A 13 -2.14 -12.39 8.85
N GLU A 14 -1.03 -13.07 8.59
CA GLU A 14 0.31 -12.48 8.70
C GLU A 14 0.51 -11.25 7.78
N LYS A 15 -0.19 -11.21 6.64
CA LYS A 15 -0.23 -10.05 5.72
C LYS A 15 -0.83 -8.79 6.34
N ASP A 16 -1.75 -8.95 7.31
CA ASP A 16 -2.36 -7.85 8.05
C ASP A 16 -1.50 -7.43 9.25
N ARG A 17 -0.56 -8.28 9.69
CA ARG A 17 0.40 -8.00 10.76
C ARG A 17 1.57 -7.15 10.27
N LEU A 18 1.97 -7.33 9.02
CA LEU A 18 2.99 -6.48 8.41
C LEU A 18 2.40 -5.10 8.12
N LYS A 19 3.04 -4.04 8.64
CA LYS A 19 2.83 -2.71 8.08
C LYS A 19 3.06 -2.81 6.58
N PRO A 20 2.16 -2.27 5.74
CA PRO A 20 2.38 -2.28 4.30
C PRO A 20 3.77 -1.72 4.07
N LYS A 21 4.65 -2.52 3.43
CA LYS A 21 5.94 -2.03 2.98
C LYS A 21 5.62 -0.73 2.25
N LYS A 22 6.23 0.38 2.70
CA LYS A 22 6.05 1.68 2.05
C LYS A 22 6.23 1.39 0.57
N LYS A 23 5.14 1.47 -0.20
CA LYS A 23 5.24 1.43 -1.66
C LYS A 23 6.25 2.53 -1.94
N GLU A 24 7.39 2.20 -2.55
CA GLU A 24 8.26 3.22 -3.11
C GLU A 24 7.32 4.12 -3.89
N LYS A 25 7.25 5.38 -3.47
CA LYS A 25 6.50 6.38 -4.20
C LYS A 25 7.24 6.47 -5.53
N LYS A 26 6.80 5.73 -6.54
CA LYS A 26 7.24 5.99 -7.89
C LYS A 26 6.86 7.43 -8.15
N ASP A 27 7.84 8.23 -8.57
CA ASP A 27 7.57 9.63 -8.85
C ASP A 27 6.39 9.71 -9.81
N PRO A 28 5.31 10.43 -9.44
CA PRO A 28 4.16 10.56 -10.32
C PRO A 28 4.55 11.24 -11.65
N SER A 29 5.70 11.91 -11.70
CA SER A 29 6.29 12.49 -12.92
C SER A 29 6.78 11.43 -13.91
N ALA A 30 7.30 10.29 -13.43
CA ALA A 30 7.84 9.24 -14.30
C ALA A 30 6.73 8.55 -15.13
N LEU A 31 5.48 8.62 -14.67
CA LEU A 31 4.31 8.17 -15.44
C LEU A 31 3.85 9.23 -16.44
N LYS A 32 3.91 10.51 -16.07
CA LYS A 32 3.47 11.63 -16.91
C LYS A 32 4.31 11.78 -18.19
N GLU A 33 5.62 11.57 -18.13
CA GLU A 33 6.49 11.67 -19.32
C GLU A 33 6.10 10.69 -20.43
N ARG A 34 5.63 9.48 -20.07
CA ARG A 34 5.18 8.49 -21.05
C ARG A 34 3.84 8.86 -21.68
N GLU A 35 2.92 9.43 -20.92
CA GLU A 35 1.61 9.83 -21.43
C GLU A 35 1.70 11.07 -22.34
N VAL A 36 2.58 12.03 -22.03
CA VAL A 36 2.76 13.25 -22.82
C VAL A 36 3.24 12.96 -24.25
N ILE A 37 4.03 11.90 -24.46
CA ILE A 37 4.51 11.50 -25.80
C ILE A 37 3.37 11.01 -26.70
N TYR A 38 2.32 10.41 -26.14
CA TYR A 38 1.19 9.89 -26.93
C TYR A 38 0.09 10.94 -27.19
N PHE A 39 0.15 12.10 -26.53
CA PHE A 39 -0.86 13.16 -26.61
C PHE A 39 -0.35 14.45 -27.29
N GLN A 40 0.80 14.40 -27.97
CA GLN A 40 1.33 15.48 -28.83
C GLN A 40 1.04 15.18 -30.30
#